data_AF-A0A6B3R2T7-F1
#
_entry.id   AF-A0A6B3R2T7-F1
#
_cell.length_a   1.000
_cell.length_b   1.000
_cell.length_c   1.000
_cell.angle_alpha   90.00
_cell.angle_beta   90.00
_cell.angle_gamma   90.00
#
_symmetry.space_group_name_H-M   'P 1'
#
loop_
_entity.id
_entity.type
_entity.pdbx_description
1 polymer ?
#
loop_
_entity_poly.entity_id
_entity_poly.type
_entity_poly.pdbx_seq_one_letter_code
_entity_poly.pdbx_strand_id
1 'polypeptide(L)'
;MKRINLIENYRLKYKNLIHPDLIYLGLLQTSSEVFLEKILDSKPELMIQHNLENILDKDLEAFLPHISGALFNPLIDIDDNASRFLLHMDPLSIAMNYSGIFSEEATEHLLNFI
;
A
#
# COMPACT_ATOMS: atom_id res chain seq x y z
N MET A 1 0.30 -16.91 -8.65
CA MET A 1 -0.45 -15.75 -8.13
C MET A 1 -0.68 -15.98 -6.65
N LYS A 2 -0.30 -15.01 -5.80
CA LYS A 2 -0.50 -15.05 -4.35
C LYS A 2 -1.21 -13.78 -3.91
N ARG A 3 -2.00 -13.85 -2.84
CA ARG A 3 -2.63 -12.69 -2.19
C ARG A 3 -2.38 -12.76 -0.70
N ILE A 4 -2.23 -11.59 -0.09
CA ILE A 4 -2.15 -11.44 1.36
C ILE A 4 -3.02 -10.29 1.82
N ASN A 5 -3.82 -10.54 2.85
CA ASN A 5 -4.69 -9.54 3.46
C ASN A 5 -3.90 -8.79 4.53
N LEU A 6 -3.93 -7.47 4.47
CA LEU A 6 -3.23 -6.55 5.37
C LEU A 6 -4.17 -5.74 6.26
N ILE A 7 -5.50 -5.88 6.11
CA ILE A 7 -6.47 -4.99 6.77
C ILE A 7 -6.32 -4.98 8.28
N GLU A 8 -6.14 -6.15 8.91
CA GLU A 8 -6.03 -6.24 10.36
C GLU A 8 -4.71 -5.62 10.86
N ASN A 9 -3.59 -5.84 10.15
CA ASN A 9 -2.33 -5.17 10.44
C ASN A 9 -2.46 -3.65 10.33
N TYR A 10 -3.18 -3.16 9.32
CA TYR A 10 -3.42 -1.73 9.11
C TYR A 10 -4.31 -1.12 10.20
N ARG A 11 -5.38 -1.81 10.60
CA ARG A 11 -6.25 -1.41 11.70
C ARG A 11 -5.51 -1.37 13.02
N LEU A 12 -4.59 -2.31 13.27
CA LEU A 12 -3.74 -2.27 14.46
C LEU A 12 -2.77 -1.09 14.44
N LYS A 13 -2.14 -0.82 13.29
CA LYS A 13 -1.13 0.25 13.14
C LYS A 13 -1.75 1.65 13.22
N TYR A 14 -2.86 1.89 12.54
CA TYR A 14 -3.44 3.22 12.35
C TYR A 14 -4.79 3.45 13.06
N LYS A 15 -5.39 2.40 13.63
CA LYS A 15 -6.61 2.46 14.45
C LYS A 15 -7.73 3.26 13.76
N ASN A 16 -8.14 4.36 14.36
CA ASN A 16 -9.29 5.17 13.94
C ASN A 16 -8.99 6.05 12.72
N LEU A 17 -7.77 6.01 12.17
CA LEU A 17 -7.41 6.77 10.98
C LEU A 17 -7.81 6.05 9.68
N ILE A 18 -8.10 4.75 9.75
CA ILE A 18 -8.52 3.97 8.59
C ILE A 18 -9.93 4.39 8.15
N HIS A 19 -10.14 4.45 6.84
CA HIS A 19 -11.46 4.77 6.28
C HIS A 19 -12.51 3.75 6.77
N PRO A 20 -13.66 4.17 7.30
CA PRO A 20 -14.65 3.26 7.89
C PRO A 20 -15.19 2.24 6.87
N ASP A 21 -15.39 2.66 5.61
CA ASP A 21 -15.82 1.74 4.55
C ASP A 21 -14.73 0.77 4.08
N LEU A 22 -13.47 0.89 4.52
CA LEU A 22 -12.41 -0.02 4.07
C LEU A 22 -12.57 -1.40 4.72
N ILE A 23 -13.07 -2.36 3.94
CA ILE A 23 -13.32 -3.73 4.39
C ILE A 23 -12.22 -4.71 3.97
N TYR A 24 -11.45 -4.37 2.94
CA TYR A 24 -10.28 -5.15 2.52
C TYR A 24 -9.16 -4.23 2.05
N LEU A 25 -7.95 -4.57 2.46
CA LEU A 25 -6.70 -4.02 1.97
C LEU A 25 -5.71 -5.17 1.86
N GLY A 26 -5.11 -5.37 0.71
CA GLY A 26 -4.20 -6.50 0.51
C GLY A 26 -3.17 -6.26 -0.58
N LEU A 27 -2.20 -7.16 -0.67
CA LEU A 27 -1.31 -7.22 -1.81
C LEU A 27 -1.65 -8.42 -2.67
N LEU A 28 -1.65 -8.22 -3.99
CA LEU A 28 -1.66 -9.26 -5.00
C LEU A 28 -0.29 -9.30 -5.66
N GLN A 29 0.29 -10.49 -5.75
CA GLN A 29 1.53 -10.72 -6.46
C GLN A 29 1.34 -11.73 -7.59
N THR A 30 1.72 -11.32 -8.79
CA THR A 30 1.83 -12.17 -9.98
C THR A 30 3.30 -12.58 -10.17
N SER A 31 3.62 -13.25 -11.27
CA SER A 31 5.02 -13.54 -11.62
C SER A 31 5.81 -12.30 -12.06
N SER A 32 5.14 -11.19 -12.36
CA SER A 32 5.74 -10.00 -12.97
C SER A 32 5.43 -8.69 -12.25
N GLU A 33 4.40 -8.65 -11.40
CA GLU A 33 3.89 -7.41 -10.82
C GLU A 33 3.42 -7.63 -9.38
N VAL A 34 3.40 -6.52 -8.63
CA VAL A 34 2.84 -6.44 -7.28
C VAL A 34 1.81 -5.31 -7.27
N PHE A 35 0.62 -5.60 -6.79
CA PHE A 35 -0.51 -4.67 -6.74
C PHE A 35 -0.99 -4.48 -5.31
N LEU A 36 -1.36 -3.25 -4.97
CA LEU A 36 -2.20 -2.95 -3.82
C LEU A 36 -3.66 -3.09 -4.22
N GLU A 37 -4.39 -3.95 -3.51
CA GLU A 37 -5.82 -4.17 -3.70
C GLU A 37 -6.61 -3.56 -2.54
N LYS A 38 -7.77 -2.97 -2.82
CA LYS A 38 -8.73 -2.55 -1.79
C LYS A 38 -10.17 -2.81 -2.21
N ILE A 39 -11.04 -2.99 -1.21
CA ILE A 39 -12.50 -3.03 -1.37
C ILE A 39 -13.12 -2.10 -0.33
N LEU A 40 -14.08 -1.30 -0.78
CA LEU A 40 -14.88 -0.42 0.06
C LEU A 40 -16.30 -0.98 0.23
N ASP A 41 -16.89 -0.87 1.41
CA ASP A 41 -18.23 -1.35 1.72
C ASP A 41 -19.32 -0.64 0.90
N SER A 42 -19.07 0.61 0.50
CA SER A 42 -19.93 1.33 -0.43
C SER A 42 -19.97 0.74 -1.85
N LYS A 43 -18.98 -0.08 -2.22
CA LYS A 43 -18.86 -0.77 -3.52
C LYS A 43 -18.20 -2.15 -3.36
N PRO A 44 -18.85 -3.11 -2.69
CA PRO A 44 -18.22 -4.35 -2.25
C PRO A 44 -17.85 -5.30 -3.40
N GLU A 45 -18.50 -5.13 -4.57
CA GLU A 45 -18.20 -5.91 -5.78
C GLU A 45 -17.00 -5.36 -6.57
N LEU A 46 -16.52 -4.16 -6.24
CA LEU A 46 -15.43 -3.51 -6.96
C LEU A 46 -14.11 -3.67 -6.21
N MET A 47 -13.23 -4.51 -6.76
CA MET A 47 -11.83 -4.58 -6.33
C MET A 47 -11.01 -3.55 -7.08
N ILE A 48 -10.51 -2.55 -6.37
CA ILE A 48 -9.62 -1.53 -6.93
C ILE A 48 -8.19 -2.03 -6.78
N GLN A 49 -7.40 -1.98 -7.86
CA GLN A 49 -6.01 -2.42 -7.89
C GLN A 49 -5.09 -1.28 -8.35
N HIS A 50 -3.96 -1.12 -7.67
CA HIS A 50 -2.92 -0.16 -8.02
C HIS A 50 -1.58 -0.89 -8.17
N ASN A 51 -0.95 -0.80 -9.34
CA ASN A 51 0.39 -1.36 -9.56
C ASN A 51 1.42 -0.55 -8.74
N LEU A 52 2.33 -1.27 -8.06
CA LEU A 52 3.35 -0.71 -7.17
C LEU A 52 4.76 -0.66 -7.80
N GLU A 53 4.90 -0.95 -9.09
CA GLU A 53 6.20 -1.02 -9.81
C GLU A 53 7.02 0.27 -9.72
N ASN A 54 6.34 1.43 -9.66
CA ASN A 54 6.98 2.74 -9.71
C ASN A 54 7.29 3.30 -8.31
N ILE A 55 7.05 2.53 -7.26
CA ILE A 55 7.40 2.93 -5.90
C ILE A 55 8.85 2.56 -5.68
N LEU A 56 9.68 3.58 -5.52
CA LEU A 56 11.11 3.42 -5.34
C LEU A 56 11.45 3.32 -3.85
N ASP A 57 12.45 2.51 -3.57
CA ASP A 57 13.15 2.50 -2.30
C ASP A 57 14.13 3.67 -2.29
N LYS A 58 13.88 4.64 -1.40
CA LYS A 58 14.69 5.87 -1.27
C LYS A 58 16.17 5.58 -1.02
N ASP A 59 16.48 4.49 -0.32
CA ASP A 59 17.86 4.12 -0.03
C ASP A 59 18.57 3.57 -1.27
N LEU A 60 17.80 3.06 -2.24
CA LEU A 60 18.32 2.50 -3.49
C LEU A 60 18.28 3.47 -4.68
N GLU A 61 17.58 4.59 -4.56
CA GLU A 61 17.44 5.61 -5.62
C GLU A 61 18.80 6.08 -6.16
N ALA A 62 19.79 6.29 -5.28
CA ALA A 62 21.13 6.75 -5.66
C ALA A 62 21.90 5.78 -6.56
N PHE A 63 21.47 4.52 -6.65
CA PHE A 63 22.12 3.48 -7.45
C PHE A 63 21.42 3.24 -8.79
N LEU A 64 20.33 3.96 -9.07
CA LEU A 64 19.72 3.95 -10.40
C LEU A 64 20.70 4.55 -11.43
N PRO A 65 20.81 3.97 -12.65
CA PRO A 65 20.04 2.86 -13.20
C PRO A 65 20.72 1.48 -13.04
N HIS A 66 21.76 1.35 -12.21
CA HIS A 66 22.60 0.16 -12.15
C HIS A 66 21.94 -1.03 -11.45
N ILE A 67 20.99 -0.77 -10.54
CA ILE A 67 20.17 -1.78 -9.87
C ILE A 67 18.69 -1.41 -9.99
N SER A 68 17.79 -2.38 -9.79
CA SER A 68 16.38 -2.05 -9.58
C SER A 68 16.23 -1.34 -8.24
N GLY A 69 15.70 -0.11 -8.27
CA GLY A 69 15.33 0.65 -7.09
C GLY A 69 13.88 0.40 -6.64
N ALA A 70 13.17 -0.57 -7.22
CA ALA A 70 11.76 -0.81 -6.87
C ALA A 70 11.63 -1.36 -5.45
N LEU A 71 10.80 -0.71 -4.63
CA LEU A 71 10.49 -1.13 -3.27
C LEU A 71 9.75 -2.49 -3.27
N PHE A 72 8.88 -2.70 -4.25
CA PHE A 72 8.11 -3.93 -4.42
C PHE A 72 8.65 -4.75 -5.58
N ASN A 73 8.88 -6.05 -5.35
CA ASN A 73 9.51 -6.93 -6.33
C ASN A 73 8.73 -8.25 -6.46
N PRO A 74 8.23 -8.63 -7.64
CA PRO A 74 7.50 -9.88 -7.83
C PRO A 74 8.35 -11.15 -7.65
N LEU A 75 9.69 -11.02 -7.65
CA LEU A 75 10.63 -12.13 -7.52
C LEU A 75 10.94 -12.52 -6.07
N ILE A 76 10.57 -11.68 -5.08
CA ILE A 76 10.70 -12.00 -3.65
C ILE A 76 9.39 -12.57 -3.09
N ASP A 77 9.40 -13.09 -1.86
CA ASP A 77 8.16 -13.61 -1.28
C ASP A 77 7.14 -12.49 -1.03
N ILE A 78 5.85 -12.82 -1.14
CA ILE A 78 4.77 -11.88 -0.90
C ILE A 78 4.75 -11.40 0.56
N ASP A 79 5.19 -12.25 1.51
CA ASP A 79 5.34 -11.88 2.91
C ASP A 79 6.39 -10.78 3.11
N ASP A 80 7.45 -10.78 2.30
CA ASP A 80 8.47 -9.72 2.30
C ASP A 80 7.91 -8.42 1.72
N ASN A 81 7.20 -8.49 0.58
CA ASN A 81 6.51 -7.32 0.01
C ASN A 81 5.46 -6.74 0.98
N ALA A 82 4.71 -7.57 1.68
CA ALA A 82 3.78 -7.16 2.72
C ALA A 82 4.48 -6.45 3.87
N SER A 83 5.58 -7.04 4.38
CA SER A 83 6.38 -6.42 5.43
C SER A 83 6.91 -5.05 4.99
N ARG A 84 7.38 -4.94 3.74
CA ARG A 84 7.84 -3.66 3.17
C ARG A 84 6.72 -2.62 3.08
N PHE A 85 5.54 -3.02 2.63
CA PHE A 85 4.38 -2.12 2.60
C PHE A 85 4.04 -1.61 4.01
N LEU A 86 4.05 -2.49 5.01
CA LEU A 86 3.72 -2.12 6.38
C LEU A 86 4.79 -1.26 7.06
N LEU A 87 6.07 -1.42 6.70
CA LEU A 87 7.18 -0.76 7.38
C LEU A 87 7.69 0.50 6.67
N HIS A 88 7.77 0.49 5.33
CA HIS A 88 8.46 1.51 4.56
C HIS A 88 7.52 2.47 3.83
N MET A 89 6.26 2.11 3.61
CA MET A 89 5.31 3.04 3.01
C MET A 89 4.93 4.15 4.00
N ASP A 90 5.25 5.36 3.61
CA ASP A 90 4.90 6.57 4.34
C ASP A 90 3.37 6.80 4.33
N PRO A 91 2.74 7.00 5.51
CA PRO A 91 1.28 7.16 5.62
C PRO A 91 0.73 8.31 4.76
N LEU A 92 1.46 9.42 4.68
CA LEU A 92 1.06 10.57 3.86
C LEU A 92 1.07 10.21 2.37
N SER A 93 2.14 9.54 1.91
CA SER A 93 2.24 9.04 0.54
C SER A 93 1.09 8.10 0.20
N ILE A 94 0.68 7.24 1.15
CA ILE A 94 -0.48 6.35 0.95
C ILE A 94 -1.77 7.16 0.85
N ALA A 95 -2.00 8.12 1.75
CA ALA A 95 -3.20 8.95 1.76
C ALA A 95 -3.36 9.75 0.46
N MET A 96 -2.26 10.28 -0.07
CA MET A 96 -2.26 11.09 -1.30
C MET A 96 -2.46 10.26 -2.58
N ASN A 97 -1.93 9.03 -2.62
CA ASN A 97 -1.91 8.23 -3.86
C ASN A 97 -2.98 7.14 -3.90
N TYR A 98 -3.51 6.72 -2.75
CA TYR A 98 -4.45 5.60 -2.63
C TYR A 98 -5.66 6.00 -1.78
N SER A 99 -6.52 6.85 -2.34
CA SER A 99 -7.72 7.37 -1.68
C SER A 99 -8.60 6.28 -1.07
N GLY A 100 -9.28 6.57 0.04
CA GLY A 100 -10.18 5.62 0.70
C GLY A 100 -9.46 4.52 1.50
N ILE A 101 -8.14 4.60 1.69
CA ILE A 101 -7.44 3.81 2.71
C ILE A 101 -7.53 4.50 4.07
N PHE A 102 -7.22 5.79 4.12
CA PHE A 102 -7.41 6.65 5.30
C PHE A 102 -8.73 7.41 5.20
N SER A 103 -9.30 7.80 6.34
CA SER A 103 -10.47 8.69 6.38
C SER A 103 -10.09 10.08 5.83
N GLU A 104 -11.11 10.87 5.45
CA GLU A 104 -10.88 12.24 5.00
C GLU A 104 -10.22 13.08 6.10
N GLU A 105 -10.72 12.98 7.33
CA GLU A 105 -10.16 13.68 8.49
C GLU A 105 -8.71 13.25 8.74
N ALA A 106 -8.41 11.95 8.65
CA ALA A 106 -7.05 11.46 8.80
C ALA A 106 -6.12 11.97 7.70
N THR A 107 -6.62 12.06 6.46
CA THR A 107 -5.87 12.59 5.33
C THR A 107 -5.58 14.09 5.51
N GLU A 108 -6.57 14.88 5.92
CA GLU A 108 -6.40 16.30 6.24
C GLU A 108 -5.41 16.50 7.40
N HIS A 109 -5.52 15.70 8.46
CA HIS A 109 -4.58 15.71 9.57
C HIS A 109 -3.15 15.45 9.08
N LEU A 110 -2.93 14.41 8.26
CA LEU A 110 -1.60 14.10 7.70
C LEU A 110 -1.04 15.23 6.84
N LEU A 111 -1.89 15.94 6.09
CA LEU A 111 -1.49 17.07 5.25
C LEU A 111 -1.15 18.33 6.05
N ASN A 112 -1.82 18.56 7.19
CA ASN A 112 -1.59 19.73 8.04
C ASN A 112 -0.29 19.67 8.86
N PHE A 113 0.44 18.55 8.83
CA PHE A 113 1.77 18.41 9.46
C PHE A 113 2.95 18.74 8.52
N ILE A 114 2.66 19.27 7.33
CA ILE A 114 3.65 19.75 6.32
C ILE A 114 3.79 21.27 6.45
#